data_AF-E3M6U0-F1
#
_entry.id   AF-E3M6U0-F1
#
_cell.length_a   1.000
_cell.length_b   1.000
_cell.length_c   1.000
_cell.angle_alpha   90.00
_cell.angle_beta   90.00
_cell.angle_gamma   90.00
#
_symmetry.space_group_name_H-M   'P 1'
#
loop_
_entity.id
_entity.type
_entity.pdbx_description
1 polymer ?
#
loop_
_entity_poly.entity_id
_entity_poly.type
_entity_poly.pdbx_seq_one_letter_code
_entity_poly.pdbx_strand_id
1 'polypeptide(L)'
;MRCLIVFISLFVVSTALNCYICNSLNQPDCVANFTGFSKVCPVKSFSGLKAVKPVGCRVTRQYVNEETSIVRECAYTGENVERKSNKGSLGVSRVYSQCSEALCNSANSSFQFITAAVLIALYKIFA
;
A
#
# COMPACT_ATOMS: atom_id res chain seq x y z
N MET A 1 0.09 33.00 -39.19
CA MET A 1 0.56 32.30 -37.98
C MET A 1 -0.37 31.13 -37.72
N ARG A 2 0.07 29.89 -37.96
CA ARG A 2 -0.74 28.66 -37.77
C ARG A 2 -0.47 28.15 -36.35
N CYS A 3 -1.42 28.34 -35.44
CA CYS A 3 -1.39 27.71 -34.12
C CYS A 3 -1.81 26.24 -34.26
N LEU A 4 -0.83 25.34 -34.21
CA LEU A 4 -1.05 23.89 -34.25
C LEU A 4 -1.31 23.44 -32.80
N ILE A 5 -2.59 23.30 -32.44
CA ILE A 5 -3.01 22.80 -31.13
C ILE A 5 -2.80 21.28 -31.13
N VAL A 6 -1.76 20.82 -30.44
CA VAL A 6 -1.51 19.39 -30.23
C VAL A 6 -2.34 18.93 -29.03
N PHE A 7 -3.45 18.24 -29.29
CA PHE A 7 -4.20 17.52 -28.26
C PHE A 7 -3.42 16.26 -27.87
N ILE A 8 -2.61 16.35 -26.81
CA ILE A 8 -2.01 15.18 -26.16
C ILE A 8 -3.12 14.50 -25.35
N SER A 9 -3.66 13.40 -25.86
CA SER A 9 -4.59 12.54 -25.13
C SER A 9 -3.88 11.87 -23.95
N LEU A 10 -4.26 12.24 -22.72
CA LEU A 10 -3.85 11.56 -21.49
C LEU A 10 -4.51 10.17 -21.43
N PHE A 11 -3.81 9.15 -21.93
CA PHE A 11 -4.20 7.76 -21.69
C PHE A 11 -3.85 7.40 -20.24
N VAL A 12 -4.86 7.31 -19.37
CA VAL A 12 -4.68 6.74 -18.03
C VAL A 12 -4.59 5.23 -18.19
N VAL A 13 -3.36 4.69 -18.21
CA VAL A 13 -3.12 3.25 -18.16
C VAL A 13 -3.53 2.75 -16.78
N SER A 14 -4.69 2.10 -16.68
CA SER A 14 -5.11 1.41 -15.46
C SER A 14 -4.33 0.11 -15.35
N THR A 15 -3.21 0.12 -14.62
CA THR A 15 -2.48 -1.09 -14.27
C THR A 15 -3.23 -1.84 -13.17
N ALA A 16 -3.16 -3.18 -13.19
CA ALA A 16 -3.74 -3.99 -12.13
C ALA A 16 -2.95 -3.77 -10.83
N LEU A 17 -3.64 -3.49 -9.72
CA LEU A 17 -2.99 -3.23 -8.43
C LEU A 17 -2.31 -4.51 -7.93
N ASN A 18 -1.03 -4.42 -7.60
CA ASN A 18 -0.25 -5.51 -6.99
C ASN A 18 0.04 -5.19 -5.53
N CYS A 19 -0.06 -6.19 -4.66
CA CYS A 19 0.31 -6.09 -3.25
C CYS A 19 1.07 -7.33 -2.80
N TYR A 20 1.80 -7.24 -1.69
CA TYR A 20 2.23 -8.45 -0.99
C TYR A 20 1.03 -9.07 -0.29
N ILE A 21 0.80 -10.38 -0.45
CA ILE A 21 -0.34 -11.10 0.12
C ILE A 21 0.14 -12.33 0.90
N CYS A 22 0.21 -12.22 2.23
CA CYS A 22 0.71 -13.27 3.12
C CYS A 22 0.19 -13.12 4.56
N ASN A 23 0.27 -14.20 5.34
CA ASN A 23 -0.07 -14.23 6.77
C ASN A 23 1.03 -14.96 7.55
N SER A 24 1.64 -14.29 8.53
CA SER A 24 2.77 -14.84 9.29
C SER A 24 2.43 -16.04 10.18
N LEU A 25 1.15 -16.28 10.49
CA LEU A 25 0.74 -17.43 11.30
C LEU A 25 0.96 -18.76 10.58
N ASN A 26 0.82 -18.76 9.25
CA ASN A 26 0.90 -19.94 8.40
C ASN A 26 2.03 -19.84 7.37
N GLN A 27 2.60 -18.65 7.15
CA GLN A 27 3.73 -18.39 6.27
C GLN A 27 4.76 -17.53 7.02
N PRO A 28 5.68 -18.13 7.80
CA PRO A 28 6.65 -17.38 8.62
C PRO A 28 7.48 -16.39 7.80
N ASP A 29 7.78 -16.72 6.54
CA ASP A 29 8.44 -15.85 5.57
C ASP A 29 7.72 -14.52 5.31
N CYS A 30 6.45 -14.39 5.67
CA CYS A 30 5.74 -13.13 5.63
C CYS A 30 6.38 -12.06 6.53
N VAL A 31 7.16 -12.43 7.55
CA VAL A 31 7.83 -11.42 8.39
C VAL A 31 9.02 -10.79 7.67
N ALA A 32 9.97 -11.61 7.22
CA ALA A 32 11.25 -11.17 6.67
C ALA A 32 11.33 -11.20 5.14
N ASN A 33 10.71 -12.19 4.49
CA ASN A 33 10.81 -12.49 3.06
C ASN A 33 9.49 -12.23 2.32
N PHE A 34 8.72 -11.22 2.74
CA PHE A 34 7.39 -10.93 2.22
C PHE A 34 7.38 -10.57 0.72
N THR A 35 8.53 -10.18 0.15
CA THR A 35 8.67 -9.79 -1.25
C THR A 35 8.34 -10.91 -2.23
N GLY A 36 8.55 -12.17 -1.82
CA GLY A 36 8.15 -13.36 -2.60
C GLY A 36 6.64 -13.55 -2.72
N PHE A 37 5.82 -12.78 -2.00
CA PHE A 37 4.36 -12.89 -1.99
C PHE A 37 3.66 -11.79 -2.80
N SER A 38 4.36 -11.19 -3.77
CA SER A 38 3.78 -10.23 -4.70
C SER A 38 2.70 -10.90 -5.56
N LYS A 39 1.46 -10.39 -5.50
CA LYS A 39 0.32 -10.92 -6.25
C LYS A 39 -0.58 -9.78 -6.74
N VAL A 40 -1.19 -9.99 -7.91
CA VAL A 40 -2.26 -9.12 -8.43
C VAL A 40 -3.47 -9.21 -7.50
N CYS A 41 -4.03 -8.06 -7.12
CA CYS A 41 -5.22 -7.98 -6.31
C CYS A 41 -6.47 -8.35 -7.14
N PRO A 42 -7.19 -9.44 -6.77
CA PRO A 42 -8.37 -9.84 -7.52
C PRO A 42 -9.53 -8.89 -7.24
N VAL A 43 -10.45 -8.75 -8.20
CA VAL A 43 -11.77 -8.19 -7.93
C VAL A 43 -12.55 -9.17 -7.06
N LYS A 44 -13.21 -8.69 -6.00
CA LYS A 44 -13.96 -9.53 -5.06
C LYS A 44 -15.43 -9.14 -5.01
N SER A 45 -16.28 -10.08 -4.63
CA SER A 45 -17.67 -9.79 -4.27
C SER A 45 -17.82 -10.01 -2.76
N PHE A 46 -18.48 -9.07 -2.10
CA PHE A 46 -18.82 -9.12 -0.68
C PHE A 46 -20.34 -9.22 -0.53
N SER A 47 -20.83 -9.57 0.65
CA SER A 47 -22.28 -9.66 0.90
C SER A 47 -22.96 -8.33 0.53
N GLY A 48 -23.75 -8.32 -0.54
CA GLY A 48 -24.43 -7.13 -1.07
C GLY A 48 -23.67 -6.28 -2.08
N LEU A 49 -22.37 -6.51 -2.30
CA LEU A 49 -21.55 -5.72 -3.26
C LEU A 49 -20.82 -6.65 -4.23
N LYS A 50 -21.19 -6.57 -5.52
CA LYS A 50 -20.55 -7.35 -6.58
C LYS A 50 -19.40 -6.58 -7.21
N ALA A 51 -18.36 -7.31 -7.62
CA ALA A 51 -17.25 -6.79 -8.43
C ALA A 51 -16.53 -5.56 -7.83
N VAL A 52 -16.25 -5.60 -6.52
CA VAL A 52 -15.51 -4.56 -5.80
C VAL A 52 -14.03 -4.62 -6.19
N LYS A 53 -13.56 -3.55 -6.80
CA LYS A 53 -12.16 -3.35 -7.16
C LYS A 53 -11.33 -3.04 -5.90
N PRO A 54 -10.07 -3.50 -5.84
CA PRO A 54 -9.18 -3.11 -4.75
C PRO A 54 -8.85 -1.62 -4.84
N VAL A 55 -8.71 -0.98 -3.69
CA VAL A 55 -8.42 0.47 -3.54
C VAL A 55 -7.00 0.74 -3.01
N GLY A 56 -6.28 -0.31 -2.62
CA GLY A 56 -4.92 -0.19 -2.09
C GLY A 56 -4.37 -1.49 -1.52
N CYS A 57 -3.20 -1.40 -0.90
CA CYS A 57 -2.60 -2.46 -0.10
C CYS A 57 -2.76 -2.14 1.39
N ARG A 58 -2.82 -3.17 2.23
CA ARG A 58 -2.86 -3.05 3.69
C ARG A 58 -1.81 -3.95 4.33
N VAL A 59 -1.21 -3.45 5.40
CA VAL A 59 -0.43 -4.25 6.34
C VAL A 59 -1.05 -4.10 7.72
N THR A 60 -1.33 -5.22 8.38
CA THR A 60 -1.89 -5.27 9.73
C THR A 60 -0.95 -6.06 10.62
N ARG A 61 -0.54 -5.46 11.74
CA ARG A 61 0.11 -6.15 12.86
C ARG A 61 -0.94 -6.39 13.93
N GLN A 62 -1.14 -7.64 14.29
CA GLN A 62 -2.05 -8.02 15.37
C GLN A 62 -1.23 -8.48 16.57
N TYR A 63 -1.65 -8.06 17.75
CA TYR A 63 -1.08 -8.44 19.02
C TYR A 63 -2.19 -9.12 19.80
N VAL A 64 -2.00 -10.39 20.11
CA VAL A 64 -2.95 -11.20 20.87
C VAL A 64 -2.17 -11.80 22.04
N ASN A 65 -2.37 -11.25 23.23
CA ASN A 65 -1.58 -11.53 24.43
C ASN A 65 -0.07 -11.31 24.14
N GLU A 66 0.74 -12.37 24.16
CA GLU A 66 2.18 -12.33 23.91
C GLU A 66 2.55 -12.69 22.46
N GLU A 67 1.56 -13.04 21.63
CA GLU A 67 1.79 -13.41 20.24
C GLU A 67 1.57 -12.22 19.30
N THR A 68 2.44 -12.11 18.29
CA THR A 68 2.34 -11.10 17.24
C THR A 68 2.22 -11.76 15.87
N SER A 69 1.28 -11.29 15.06
CA SER A 69 1.14 -11.71 13.67
C SER A 69 1.15 -10.52 12.70
N ILE A 70 1.55 -10.77 11.47
CA ILE A 70 1.55 -9.81 10.37
C ILE A 70 0.71 -10.38 9.23
N VAL A 71 -0.26 -9.60 8.78
CA VAL A 71 -1.07 -9.89 7.59
C VAL A 71 -0.85 -8.79 6.58
N ARG A 72 -0.50 -9.17 5.35
CA ARG A 72 -0.44 -8.28 4.19
C ARG A 72 -1.50 -8.71 3.20
N GLU A 73 -2.28 -7.75 2.72
CA GLU A 73 -3.44 -8.04 1.87
C GLU A 73 -3.80 -6.85 0.97
N CYS A 74 -4.70 -7.09 0.02
CA CYS A 74 -5.36 -6.04 -0.75
C CYS A 74 -6.48 -5.41 0.08
N ALA A 75 -6.56 -4.08 0.06
CA ALA A 75 -7.66 -3.31 0.64
C ALA A 75 -8.74 -3.08 -0.41
N TYR A 76 -10.00 -3.24 -0.02
CA TYR A 76 -11.19 -2.99 -0.87
C TYR A 76 -12.03 -1.83 -0.38
N THR A 77 -11.68 -1.27 0.79
CA THR A 77 -12.38 -0.18 1.46
C THR A 77 -11.40 0.64 2.29
N GLY A 78 -11.84 1.82 2.73
CA GLY A 78 -11.06 2.72 3.57
C GLY A 78 -10.11 3.61 2.79
N GLU A 79 -9.45 4.50 3.53
CA GLU A 79 -8.55 5.52 3.00
C GLU A 79 -7.08 5.18 3.31
N ASN A 80 -6.18 5.98 2.77
CA ASN A 80 -4.77 5.89 3.11
C ASN A 80 -4.55 6.35 4.55
N VAL A 81 -3.98 5.46 5.36
CA VAL A 81 -3.73 5.71 6.78
C VAL A 81 -2.39 5.11 7.16
N GLU A 82 -1.71 5.72 8.12
CA GLU A 82 -0.45 5.20 8.65
C GLU A 82 -0.63 4.88 10.14
N ARG A 83 -0.24 3.65 10.53
CA ARG A 83 -0.20 3.17 11.91
C ARG A 83 -1.48 3.41 12.72
N LYS A 84 -2.65 3.29 12.08
CA LYS A 84 -3.92 3.40 12.78
C LYS A 84 -4.09 2.21 13.72
N SER A 85 -4.27 2.51 15.01
CA SER A 85 -4.45 1.50 16.05
C SER A 85 -5.94 1.30 16.35
N ASN A 86 -6.34 0.04 16.46
CA ASN A 86 -7.65 -0.36 16.95
C ASN A 86 -7.44 -1.35 18.10
N LYS A 87 -7.95 -1.02 19.29
CA LYS A 87 -7.92 -1.91 20.45
C LYS A 87 -9.22 -2.73 20.48
N GLY A 88 -9.10 -4.04 20.68
CA GLY A 88 -10.23 -4.95 20.86
C GLY A 88 -10.48 -5.23 22.34
N SER A 89 -10.83 -6.47 22.66
CA SER A 89 -10.91 -6.98 24.03
C SER A 89 -9.54 -6.96 24.72
N LEU A 90 -9.53 -7.22 26.03
CA LEU A 90 -8.30 -7.36 26.83
C LEU A 90 -7.30 -8.29 26.13
N GLY A 91 -6.06 -7.80 25.96
CA GLY A 91 -4.99 -8.54 25.30
C GLY A 91 -5.00 -8.50 23.77
N VAL A 92 -6.03 -7.92 23.12
CA VAL A 92 -6.11 -7.86 21.65
C VAL A 92 -5.97 -6.43 21.14
N SER A 93 -4.96 -6.19 20.31
CA SER A 93 -4.83 -4.93 19.58
C SER A 93 -4.35 -5.16 18.16
N ARG A 94 -4.68 -4.23 17.26
CA ARG A 94 -4.21 -4.25 15.88
C ARG A 94 -3.73 -2.86 15.47
N VAL A 95 -2.61 -2.81 14.77
CA VAL A 95 -2.09 -1.60 14.14
C VAL A 95 -2.02 -1.86 12.65
N TYR A 96 -2.57 -0.97 11.83
CA TYR A 96 -2.57 -1.14 10.39
C TYR A 96 -2.22 0.14 9.64
N SER A 97 -1.61 -0.03 8.47
CA SER A 97 -1.38 1.02 7.49
C SER A 97 -2.00 0.60 6.16
N GLN A 98 -2.50 1.57 5.40
CA GLN A 98 -3.10 1.39 4.09
C GLN A 98 -2.60 2.48 3.14
N CYS A 99 -2.35 2.08 1.90
CA CYS A 99 -1.79 2.93 0.85
C CYS A 99 -2.34 2.49 -0.52
N SER A 100 -2.41 3.40 -1.49
CA SER A 100 -3.04 3.13 -2.80
C SER A 100 -2.08 2.65 -3.90
N GLU A 101 -0.77 2.77 -3.67
CA GLU A 101 0.25 2.45 -4.68
C GLU A 101 0.54 0.94 -4.75
N ALA A 102 1.05 0.48 -5.90
CA ALA A 102 1.45 -0.91 -6.05
C ALA A 102 2.61 -1.27 -5.08
N LEU A 103 2.52 -2.44 -4.45
CA LEU A 103 3.53 -3.01 -3.53
C LEU A 103 3.88 -2.12 -2.33
N CYS A 104 3.04 -1.15 -1.99
CA CYS A 104 3.29 -0.17 -0.93
C CYS A 104 3.19 -0.74 0.50
N ASN A 105 2.74 -2.00 0.65
CA ASN A 105 2.67 -2.71 1.92
C ASN A 105 3.96 -3.49 2.27
N SER A 106 5.10 -3.11 1.67
CA SER A 106 6.42 -3.43 2.20
C SER A 106 6.58 -2.77 3.58
N ALA A 107 7.11 -3.49 4.57
CA ALA A 107 7.18 -2.95 5.94
C ALA A 107 7.91 -1.59 6.03
N ASN A 108 7.32 -0.66 6.80
CA ASN A 108 7.72 0.72 7.08
C ASN A 108 7.62 1.71 5.91
N SER A 109 6.65 2.61 6.02
CA SER A 109 6.63 3.94 5.39
C SER A 109 7.78 4.80 5.94
N SER A 110 9.03 4.45 5.63
CA SER A 110 10.12 5.41 5.74
C SER A 110 9.95 6.38 4.58
N PHE A 111 9.26 7.48 4.84
CA PHE A 111 9.07 8.60 3.94
C PHE A 111 10.37 8.91 3.19
N GLN A 112 10.44 8.58 1.90
CA GLN A 112 11.45 9.11 0.98
C GLN A 112 11.03 10.55 0.61
N PHE A 113 11.14 11.48 1.57
CA PHE A 113 11.01 12.92 1.32
C PHE A 113 12.39 13.58 1.22
N ILE A 114 13.24 13.10 0.29
CA ILE A 114 14.49 13.79 -0.05
C ILE A 114 14.71 13.73 -1.55
N THR A 115 13.90 14.44 -2.33
CA THR A 115 14.18 14.60 -3.77
C THR A 115 14.02 16.03 -4.27
N ALA A 116 13.13 16.84 -3.69
CA ALA A 116 12.97 18.24 -4.13
C ALA A 116 14.06 19.20 -3.62
N ALA A 117 14.51 19.06 -2.36
CA ALA A 117 15.49 19.99 -1.78
C ALA A 117 16.89 19.86 -2.39
N VAL A 118 17.30 18.66 -2.82
CA VAL A 118 18.61 18.40 -3.43
C VAL A 118 18.68 19.02 -4.83
N LEU A 119 17.60 18.98 -5.62
CA LEU A 119 17.58 19.55 -6.97
C LEU A 119 17.69 21.08 -6.97
N ILE A 120 17.07 21.75 -5.99
CA ILE A 120 17.17 23.22 -5.83
C ILE A 120 18.59 23.61 -5.36
N ALA A 121 19.19 22.84 -4.46
CA ALA A 121 20.56 23.07 -4.01
C ALA A 121 21.58 22.89 -5.14
N LEU A 122 21.43 21.85 -5.97
CA LEU A 122 22.30 21.64 -7.13
C LEU A 122 22.13 22.74 -8.19
N TYR A 123 20.89 23.18 -8.48
CA TYR A 123 20.67 24.31 -9.39
C TYR A 123 21.38 25.59 -8.91
N LYS A 124 21.41 25.85 -7.60
CA LYS A 124 22.09 27.02 -7.02
C LYS A 124 23.62 26.93 -6.99
N ILE A 125 24.19 25.73 -7.11
CA ILE A 125 25.65 25.52 -7.14
C ILE A 125 26.20 25.60 -8.57
N PHE A 126 25.38 25.24 -9.57
CA PHE A 126 25.78 25.23 -10.99
C PHE A 126 25.23 26.43 -11.81
N ALA A 127 24.52 27.38 -11.17
CA ALA A 127 24.05 28.62 -11.76
C ALA A 127 24.80 29.84 -11.21
#